data_AF-A0A2V5PJM6-F1
#
_entry.id   AF-A0A2V5PJM6-F1
#
_cell.length_a   1.000
_cell.length_b   1.000
_cell.length_c   1.000
_cell.angle_alpha   90.00
_cell.angle_beta   90.00
_cell.angle_gamma   90.00
#
_symmetry.space_group_name_H-M   'P 1'
#
loop_
_entity.id
_entity.type
_entity.pdbx_description
1 polymer ?
#
loop_
_entity_poly.entity_id
_entity_poly.type
_entity_poly.pdbx_seq_one_letter_code
_entity_poly.pdbx_strand_id
1 'polypeptide(L)'
;MLNDLRYALRQLIKAPSFTIVAILTLALGIGACTAIFSVVNTVLLRPLEFSEPDRIVAIRETNLPQFPEFSVSPPNFLDWEKQTKSYEYLAAYSGGALNLTGEGEPQRLVGVKATAH
;
A
#
# COMPACT_ATOMS: atom_id res chain seq x y z
N MET A 1 -44.01 10.81 7.40
CA MET A 1 -42.76 10.20 6.91
C MET A 1 -42.71 10.04 5.39
N LEU A 2 -43.55 9.19 4.75
CA LEU A 2 -43.55 9.04 3.28
C LEU A 2 -43.94 10.33 2.53
N ASN A 3 -44.86 11.12 3.10
CA ASN A 3 -45.25 12.41 2.53
C ASN A 3 -44.13 13.45 2.60
N ASP A 4 -43.34 13.43 3.67
CA ASP A 4 -42.22 14.36 3.88
C ASP A 4 -41.10 14.09 2.87
N LEU A 5 -40.78 12.82 2.61
CA LEU A 5 -39.81 12.42 1.59
C LEU A 5 -40.25 12.85 0.18
N ARG A 6 -41.55 12.71 -0.12
CA ARG A 6 -42.15 13.15 -1.38
C ARG A 6 -42.10 14.66 -1.55
N TYR A 7 -42.37 15.40 -0.47
CA TYR A 7 -42.29 16.86 -0.46
C TYR A 7 -40.85 17.35 -0.66
N ALA A 8 -39.88 16.76 0.05
CA ALA A 8 -38.46 17.08 -0.10
C ALA A 8 -37.97 16.84 -1.54
N LEU A 9 -38.31 15.68 -2.13
CA LEU A 9 -37.93 15.36 -3.51
C LEU A 9 -38.54 16.36 -4.51
N ARG A 10 -39.79 16.77 -4.30
CA ARG A 10 -40.46 17.78 -5.15
C ARG A 10 -39.84 19.16 -5.00
N GLN A 11 -39.27 19.47 -3.83
CA GLN A 11 -38.53 20.71 -3.58
C GLN A 11 -37.17 20.70 -4.29
N LEU A 12 -36.44 19.58 -4.26
CA LEU A 12 -35.19 19.38 -5.02
C LEU A 12 -35.40 19.53 -6.53
N ILE A 13 -36.49 18.98 -7.07
CA ILE A 13 -36.83 19.08 -8.51
C ILE A 13 -37.20 20.52 -8.91
N LYS A 14 -37.76 21.32 -7.98
CA LYS A 14 -38.10 22.73 -8.23
C LYS A 14 -36.89 23.67 -8.20
N ALA A 15 -35.76 23.25 -7.65
CA ALA A 15 -34.53 24.05 -7.55
C ALA A 15 -33.32 23.31 -8.19
N PRO A 16 -33.35 23.05 -9.51
CA PRO A 16 -32.42 22.14 -10.18
C PRO A 16 -30.96 22.56 -10.05
N SER A 17 -30.64 23.85 -10.15
CA SER A 17 -29.26 24.34 -10.05
C SER A 17 -28.64 24.08 -8.68
N PHE A 18 -29.40 24.33 -7.60
CA PHE A 18 -28.94 24.07 -6.24
C PHE A 18 -28.76 22.56 -6.00
N THR A 19 -29.73 21.76 -6.44
CA THR A 19 -29.69 20.30 -6.35
C THR A 19 -28.47 19.71 -7.04
N ILE A 20 -28.13 20.18 -8.25
CA ILE A 20 -26.96 19.71 -9.01
C ILE A 20 -25.66 20.01 -8.25
N VAL A 21 -25.49 21.24 -7.76
CA VAL A 21 -24.28 21.63 -7.01
C VAL A 21 -24.16 20.81 -5.72
N ALA A 22 -25.27 20.61 -5.00
CA ALA A 22 -25.30 19.79 -3.80
C ALA A 22 -24.90 18.33 -4.08
N ILE A 23 -25.45 17.72 -5.13
CA ILE A 23 -25.12 16.35 -5.55
C ILE A 23 -23.65 16.24 -5.95
N LEU A 24 -23.13 17.17 -6.75
CA LEU A 24 -21.72 17.15 -7.18
C LEU A 24 -20.77 17.26 -5.99
N THR A 25 -21.09 18.15 -5.03
CA THR A 25 -20.28 18.33 -3.82
C THR A 25 -20.27 17.07 -2.96
N LEU A 26 -21.45 16.44 -2.77
CA LEU A 26 -21.57 15.17 -2.07
C LEU A 26 -20.81 14.05 -2.78
N ALA A 27 -20.95 13.94 -4.10
CA ALA A 27 -20.26 12.93 -4.90
C ALA A 27 -18.73 13.09 -4.83
N LEU A 28 -18.22 14.33 -4.89
CA LEU A 28 -16.80 14.63 -4.72
C LEU A 28 -16.30 14.26 -3.33
N GLY A 29 -17.02 14.63 -2.27
CA GLY A 29 -16.64 14.31 -0.90
C GLY A 29 -16.62 12.80 -0.64
N ILE A 30 -17.67 12.10 -1.03
CA ILE A 30 -17.76 10.64 -0.90
C ILE A 30 -16.67 9.97 -1.74
N GLY A 31 -16.55 10.36 -3.02
CA GLY A 31 -15.57 9.80 -3.94
C GLY A 31 -14.14 10.01 -3.50
N ALA A 32 -13.79 11.18 -2.96
CA ALA A 32 -12.46 11.46 -2.43
C ALA A 32 -12.13 10.57 -1.22
N CYS A 33 -13.05 10.48 -0.25
CA CYS A 33 -12.87 9.59 0.90
C CYS A 33 -12.73 8.12 0.47
N THR A 34 -13.59 7.65 -0.43
CA THR A 34 -13.52 6.27 -0.95
C THR A 34 -12.25 6.01 -1.75
N ALA A 35 -11.79 6.96 -2.57
CA ALA A 35 -10.55 6.82 -3.35
C ALA A 35 -9.33 6.71 -2.45
N ILE A 36 -9.23 7.56 -1.42
CA ILE A 36 -8.15 7.50 -0.43
C ILE A 36 -8.14 6.13 0.27
N PHE A 37 -9.29 5.68 0.79
CA PHE A 37 -9.40 4.38 1.44
C PHE A 37 -9.12 3.21 0.49
N SER A 38 -9.52 3.30 -0.77
CA SER A 38 -9.28 2.27 -1.79
C SER A 38 -7.79 2.15 -2.12
N VAL A 39 -7.09 3.28 -2.30
CA VAL A 39 -5.64 3.29 -2.53
C VAL A 39 -4.89 2.77 -1.31
N VAL A 40 -5.22 3.25 -0.12
CA VAL A 40 -4.67 2.73 1.15
C VAL A 40 -4.90 1.24 1.25
N ASN A 41 -6.11 0.76 1.00
CA ASN A 41 -6.41 -0.66 1.08
C ASN A 41 -5.67 -1.48 0.03
N THR A 42 -5.49 -0.96 -1.18
CA THR A 42 -4.81 -1.67 -2.27
C THR A 42 -3.29 -1.71 -2.09
N VAL A 43 -2.71 -0.63 -1.56
CA VAL A 43 -1.25 -0.48 -1.41
C VAL A 43 -0.75 -1.00 -0.07
N LEU A 44 -1.48 -0.74 1.02
CA LEU A 44 -1.07 -1.12 2.37
C LEU A 44 -1.72 -2.41 2.87
N LEU A 45 -2.96 -2.71 2.45
CA LEU A 45 -3.75 -3.81 3.03
C LEU A 45 -4.02 -4.97 2.10
N ARG A 46 -3.68 -4.88 0.81
CA ARG A 46 -3.68 -6.05 -0.06
C ARG A 46 -2.37 -6.76 0.26
N PRO A 47 -2.40 -7.72 1.20
CA PRO A 47 -1.18 -8.31 1.69
C PRO A 47 -0.56 -9.00 0.48
N LEU A 48 0.76 -8.90 0.32
CA LEU A 48 1.43 -9.89 -0.51
C LEU A 48 0.91 -11.26 -0.05
N GLU A 49 0.54 -12.13 -1.00
CA GLU A 49 -0.08 -13.45 -0.78
C GLU A 49 0.91 -14.42 -0.11
N PHE A 50 1.52 -14.01 1.00
CA PHE A 50 2.35 -14.84 1.83
C PHE A 50 1.44 -15.68 2.70
N SER A 51 1.75 -16.97 2.75
CA SER A 51 1.17 -17.86 3.76
C SER A 51 1.63 -17.37 5.13
N GLU A 52 0.69 -17.18 6.06
CA GLU A 52 0.97 -16.76 7.45
C GLU A 52 1.60 -15.35 7.61
N PRO A 53 0.91 -14.27 7.18
CA PRO A 53 1.46 -12.90 7.22
C PRO A 53 1.84 -12.43 8.63
N ASP A 54 1.18 -12.93 9.68
CA ASP A 54 1.46 -12.58 11.08
C ASP A 54 2.83 -13.10 11.57
N ARG A 55 3.48 -14.01 10.83
CA ARG A 55 4.81 -14.56 11.15
C ARG A 55 5.95 -13.82 10.45
N ILE A 56 5.65 -12.82 9.63
CA ILE A 56 6.65 -12.08 8.85
C ILE A 56 7.11 -10.87 9.64
N VAL A 57 8.43 -10.74 9.82
CA VAL A 57 9.05 -9.60 10.48
C VAL A 57 10.15 -9.00 9.62
N ALA A 58 10.29 -7.67 9.67
CA ALA A 58 11.41 -6.97 9.04
C ALA A 58 12.52 -6.73 10.07
N ILE A 59 13.74 -7.19 9.76
CA ILE A 59 14.91 -6.99 10.63
C ILE A 59 15.78 -5.87 10.02
N ARG A 60 16.18 -4.91 10.86
CA ARG A 60 17.02 -3.76 10.48
C ARG A 60 18.18 -3.61 11.45
N GLU A 61 19.28 -3.01 10.98
CA GLU A 61 20.42 -2.68 11.85
C GLU A 61 20.18 -1.37 12.60
N THR A 62 20.61 -1.30 13.87
CA THR A 62 20.39 -0.15 14.77
C THR A 62 21.67 0.31 15.49
N ASN A 63 22.83 -0.24 15.10
CA ASN A 63 24.15 -0.01 15.69
C ASN A 63 24.77 1.36 15.36
N LEU A 64 24.10 2.22 14.60
CA LEU A 64 24.55 3.58 14.30
C LEU A 64 23.76 4.59 15.15
N PRO A 65 24.40 5.35 16.07
CA PRO A 65 23.70 6.30 16.95
C PRO A 65 22.96 7.41 16.20
N GLN A 66 23.39 7.72 14.98
CA GLN A 66 22.83 8.76 14.13
C GLN A 66 21.66 8.26 13.26
N PHE A 67 21.52 6.94 13.11
CA PHE A 67 20.51 6.30 12.28
C PHE A 67 19.82 5.20 13.08
N PRO A 68 18.64 5.48 13.67
CA PRO A 68 17.91 4.54 14.52
C PRO A 68 17.67 3.19 13.86
N GLU A 69 17.47 3.17 12.54
CA GLU A 69 17.39 1.97 11.73
C GLU A 69 18.05 2.22 10.36
N PHE A 70 18.78 1.24 9.86
CA PHE A 70 19.34 1.28 8.50
C PHE A 70 19.46 -0.13 7.89
N SER A 71 19.78 -0.16 6.59
CA SER A 71 19.89 -1.41 5.83
C SER A 71 20.97 -2.32 6.41
N VAL A 72 20.64 -3.61 6.50
CA VAL A 72 21.57 -4.65 6.95
C VAL A 72 22.74 -4.75 5.98
N SER A 73 23.97 -4.74 6.51
CA SER A 73 25.16 -4.96 5.71
C SER A 73 25.24 -6.43 5.28
N PRO A 74 25.73 -6.73 4.06
CA PRO A 74 25.88 -8.10 3.59
C PRO A 74 26.61 -9.06 4.56
N PRO A 75 27.73 -8.69 5.21
CA PRO A 75 28.39 -9.58 6.16
C PRO A 75 27.53 -9.86 7.40
N ASN A 76 26.85 -8.85 7.95
CA ASN A 76 25.98 -9.05 9.12
C ASN A 76 24.79 -9.95 8.79
N PHE A 77 24.22 -9.83 7.59
CA PHE A 77 23.17 -10.75 7.13
C PHE A 77 23.66 -12.21 7.13
N LEU A 78 24.85 -12.48 6.57
CA LEU A 78 25.44 -13.82 6.53
C LEU A 78 25.74 -14.38 7.93
N ASP A 79 26.13 -13.52 8.88
CA ASP A 79 26.34 -13.91 10.26
C ASP A 79 25.02 -14.23 10.97
N TRP A 80 23.97 -13.45 10.72
CA TRP A 80 22.63 -13.70 11.28
C TRP A 80 22.01 -14.99 10.72
N GLU A 81 22.17 -15.25 9.43
CA GLU A 81 21.70 -16.49 8.78
C GLU A 81 22.33 -17.74 9.44
N LYS A 82 23.60 -17.67 9.82
CA LYS A 82 24.31 -18.79 10.48
C LYS A 82 23.98 -18.94 11.96
N GLN A 83 23.71 -17.84 12.65
CA GLN A 83 23.60 -17.82 14.11
C GLN A 83 22.16 -17.88 14.61
N THR A 84 21.20 -17.41 13.81
CA THR A 84 19.81 -17.29 14.25
C THR A 84 19.05 -18.59 14.06
N LYS A 85 18.41 -19.07 15.14
CA LYS A 85 17.56 -20.28 15.12
C LYS A 85 16.08 -20.00 15.39
N SER A 86 15.75 -18.76 15.69
CA SER A 86 14.38 -18.35 16.05
C SER A 86 13.49 -18.09 14.84
N TYR A 87 14.06 -18.01 13.64
CA TYR A 87 13.34 -17.82 12.37
C TYR A 87 13.42 -19.09 11.53
N GLU A 88 12.31 -19.44 10.88
CA GLU A 88 12.24 -20.59 9.97
C GLU A 88 12.99 -20.33 8.66
N TYR A 89 12.88 -19.11 8.15
CA TYR A 89 13.55 -18.63 6.94
C TYR A 89 14.08 -17.21 7.15
N LEU A 90 15.26 -16.93 6.59
CA LEU A 90 15.83 -15.58 6.57
C LEU A 90 16.22 -15.22 5.13
N ALA A 91 15.79 -14.05 4.66
CA ALA A 91 16.12 -13.56 3.32
C ALA A 91 16.46 -12.07 3.36
N ALA A 92 17.46 -11.68 2.57
CA ALA A 92 17.77 -10.28 2.33
C ALA A 92 17.01 -9.79 1.10
N TYR A 93 16.50 -8.57 1.15
CA TYR A 93 15.85 -7.94 0.00
C TYR A 93 16.34 -6.51 -0.22
N SER A 94 16.33 -6.07 -1.47
CA SER A 94 16.65 -4.70 -1.87
C SER A 94 15.68 -4.24 -2.95
N GLY A 95 14.99 -3.13 -2.68
CA GLY A 95 14.10 -2.48 -3.63
C GLY A 95 14.89 -1.59 -4.59
N GLY A 96 14.43 -1.50 -5.84
CA GLY A 96 15.03 -0.60 -6.81
C GLY A 96 14.33 -0.60 -8.16
N ALA A 97 14.77 0.31 -9.02
CA ALA A 97 14.35 0.26 -10.42
C ALA A 97 15.07 -0.90 -11.12
N LEU A 98 14.30 -1.74 -11.81
CA LEU A 98 14.78 -2.79 -12.70
C LEU A 98 14.43 -2.39 -14.12
N ASN A 99 15.33 -2.61 -15.06
CA ASN A 99 15.03 -2.45 -16.49
C ASN A 99 14.73 -3.83 -17.06
N LEU A 100 13.51 -4.04 -17.53
CA LEU A 100 13.11 -5.23 -18.26
C LEU A 100 13.42 -5.01 -19.75
N THR A 101 14.20 -5.92 -20.32
CA THR A 101 14.59 -5.94 -21.73
C THR A 101 14.42 -7.37 -22.27
N GLY A 102 14.31 -7.52 -23.60
CA GLY A 102 14.23 -8.83 -24.27
C GLY A 102 12.98 -9.05 -25.11
N GLU A 103 11.86 -8.40 -24.76
CA GLU A 103 10.64 -8.34 -25.58
C GLU A 103 10.23 -6.88 -25.79
N GLY A 104 10.65 -6.28 -26.90
CA GLY A 104 10.27 -4.91 -27.27
C GLY A 104 11.06 -3.80 -26.56
N GLU A 105 10.42 -2.64 -26.41
CA GLU A 105 11.04 -1.44 -25.83
C GLU A 105 11.38 -1.63 -24.34
N PRO A 106 12.57 -1.20 -23.89
CA PRO A 106 12.97 -1.31 -22.48
C PRO A 106 11.96 -0.65 -21.55
N GLN A 107 11.47 -1.41 -20.56
CA GLN A 107 10.55 -0.91 -19.54
C GLN A 107 11.25 -0.81 -18.19
N ARG A 108 11.16 0.37 -17.57
CA ARG A 108 11.65 0.59 -16.21
C ARG A 108 10.55 0.25 -15.22
N LEU A 109 10.77 -0.79 -14.43
CA LEU A 109 9.85 -1.30 -13.42
C LEU A 109 10.40 -1.03 -12.03
N VAL A 110 9.53 -0.87 -11.06
CA VAL A 110 9.90 -0.95 -9.64
C VAL A 110 9.85 -2.42 -9.25
N GLY A 111 10.95 -2.94 -8.71
CA GLY A 111 11.03 -4.34 -8.30
C GLY A 111 11.84 -4.52 -7.03
N VAL A 112 11.78 -5.73 -6.51
CA VAL A 112 12.55 -6.16 -5.34
C VAL A 112 13.43 -7.32 -5.77
N LYS A 113 14.72 -7.24 -5.46
CA LYS A 113 15.63 -8.38 -5.52
C LYS A 113 15.67 -9.01 -4.14
N ALA A 114 15.53 -10.33 -4.06
CA ALA A 114 15.66 -11.08 -2.82
C ALA A 114 16.66 -12.22 -2.99
N THR A 115 17.31 -12.64 -1.90
CA THR A 115 18.12 -13.86 -1.88
C THR A 115 17.20 -15.07 -1.99
N ALA A 116 17.61 -16.06 -2.78
CA ALA A 116 16.92 -17.35 -2.82
C ALA A 116 17.21 -18.13 -1.53
N HIS A 117 16.24 -18.90 -1.07
CA HIS A 117 16.38 -19.88 0.00
C HIS A 117 16.25 -21.28 -0.58
#